data_AF-A0A9D3Q5G6-F1
#
_entry.id   AF-A0A9D3Q5G6-F1
#
_cell.length_a   1.000
_cell.length_b   1.000
_cell.length_c   1.000
_cell.angle_alpha   90.00
_cell.angle_beta   90.00
_cell.angle_gamma   90.00
#
_symmetry.space_group_name_H-M   'P 1'
#
loop_
_entity.id
_entity.type
_entity.pdbx_description
1 polymer ?
#
loop_
_entity_poly.entity_id
_entity_poly.type
_entity_poly.pdbx_seq_one_letter_code
_entity_poly.pdbx_strand_id
1 'polypeptide(L)'
;MDAHDLFTSCRKGDISRVRYLVEQRDVELNVRDKWDSTPLYYACLCGHEELVQYLLANGAKCEANTFDGERCLYGALSDPIRRLLKEYKRITAKAMQRDYYDHFLQSLLEQGFFSDVSFLVHGQSFSAHRCVLSARSEYFSEMFQTKWKGKNIIALKHPLINPAAFGAILQYFYTGRLDIDMSYVDDCKRLAKQCKISDLIVELESKCKQVYEFVSAKPGTCVKVLTLEPLNNCQLQEEMAILADCALPAELRVGFGELPFDRTDNFPSYPDICFRVEGYDFLCHKVFFCGRSDYFRALLEDHFSEGEMLASQPSTPVLTLHNISHDIFITVLYYIYSDDTELSLENVQEVLCVADMYLLPGLKRLCGKALAATLSEDTVLSLWRTARLFRLSRLEDQCTELMARIIEKLVEKEEFVEMIQEDARAVEARQETDSIPLVDDIRYHITSNVQTYSAIEEASQRLAALEELLTSIGLEC
;
A
#
# COMPACT_ATOMS: atom_id res chain seq x y z
N MET A 1 -1.53 2.75 21.24
CA MET A 1 -0.36 2.84 22.14
C MET A 1 0.79 3.51 21.40
N ASP A 2 0.99 3.12 20.16
CA ASP A 2 2.09 3.56 19.28
C ASP A 2 2.06 5.04 18.91
N ALA A 3 0.86 5.64 18.80
CA ALA A 3 0.74 7.08 18.58
C ALA A 3 1.34 7.90 19.73
N HIS A 4 1.12 7.48 20.99
CA HIS A 4 1.69 8.16 22.16
C HIS A 4 3.21 8.02 22.22
N ASP A 5 3.72 6.84 21.86
CA ASP A 5 5.16 6.56 21.78
C ASP A 5 5.82 7.37 20.65
N LEU A 6 5.15 7.50 19.50
CA LEU A 6 5.59 8.35 18.40
C LEU A 6 5.72 9.82 18.85
N PHE A 7 4.70 10.37 19.53
CA PHE A 7 4.77 11.74 20.07
C PHE A 7 5.93 11.93 21.04
N THR A 8 6.15 10.95 21.93
CA THR A 8 7.22 11.01 22.94
C THR A 8 8.60 10.92 22.27
N SER A 9 8.76 10.03 21.30
CA SER A 9 9.98 9.84 20.51
C SER A 9 10.30 11.09 19.68
N CYS A 10 9.29 11.72 19.07
CA CYS A 10 9.47 12.97 18.32
C CYS A 10 9.87 14.16 19.20
N ARG A 11 9.42 14.21 20.47
CA ARG A 11 9.87 15.22 21.43
C ARG A 11 11.32 15.01 21.85
N LYS A 12 11.74 13.75 22.04
CA LYS A 12 13.10 13.39 22.45
C LYS A 12 14.12 13.46 21.30
N GLY A 13 13.67 13.35 20.05
CA GLY A 13 14.55 13.29 18.87
C GLY A 13 15.09 11.89 18.60
N ASP A 14 14.43 10.85 19.12
CA ASP A 14 14.87 9.46 18.95
C ASP A 14 14.52 8.95 17.56
N ILE A 15 15.40 9.23 16.59
CA ILE A 15 15.22 8.84 15.19
C ILE A 15 15.16 7.32 15.03
N SER A 16 15.95 6.57 15.80
CA SER A 16 15.96 5.11 15.73
C SER A 16 14.61 4.53 16.16
N ARG A 17 14.02 5.06 17.24
CA ARG A 17 12.68 4.64 17.67
C ARG A 17 11.60 5.06 16.69
N VAL A 18 11.68 6.29 16.15
CA VAL A 18 10.72 6.73 15.12
C VAL A 18 10.84 5.88 13.85
N ARG A 19 12.07 5.52 13.42
CA ARG A 19 12.29 4.57 12.32
C ARG A 19 11.67 3.23 12.61
N TYR A 20 11.91 2.66 13.79
CA TYR A 20 11.26 1.42 14.21
C TYR A 20 9.73 1.51 14.17
N LEU A 21 9.14 2.58 14.71
CA LEU A 21 7.68 2.76 14.73
C LEU A 21 7.10 2.92 13.31
N VAL A 22 7.77 3.66 12.45
CA VAL A 22 7.30 3.89 11.07
C VAL A 22 7.56 2.68 10.18
N GLU A 23 8.75 2.10 10.24
CA GLU A 23 9.20 1.04 9.35
C GLU A 23 8.76 -0.35 9.81
N GLN A 24 8.65 -0.59 11.11
CA GLN A 24 8.32 -1.91 11.66
C GLN A 24 6.88 -1.95 12.21
N ARG A 25 6.35 -0.86 12.76
CA ARG A 25 4.98 -0.86 13.33
C ARG A 25 3.91 -0.25 12.43
N ASP A 26 4.31 0.34 11.28
CA ASP A 26 3.41 1.00 10.32
C ASP A 26 2.52 2.07 10.99
N VAL A 27 3.12 2.83 11.91
CA VAL A 27 2.39 3.85 12.68
C VAL A 27 2.09 5.05 11.79
N GLU A 28 0.82 5.47 11.78
CA GLU A 28 0.41 6.65 11.03
C GLU A 28 1.10 7.93 11.53
N LEU A 29 1.86 8.58 10.65
CA LEU A 29 2.68 9.75 10.97
C LEU A 29 1.88 11.05 11.16
N ASN A 30 0.62 11.07 10.75
CA ASN A 30 -0.24 12.26 10.74
C ASN A 30 -1.33 12.22 11.82
N VAL A 31 -1.15 11.38 12.84
CA VAL A 31 -2.03 11.32 14.01
C VAL A 31 -2.01 12.63 14.78
N ARG A 32 -3.08 12.87 15.55
CA ARG A 32 -3.25 14.08 16.37
C ARG A 32 -3.40 13.71 17.83
N ASP A 33 -2.77 14.50 18.69
CA ASP A 33 -2.93 14.36 20.13
C ASP A 33 -4.12 15.17 20.67
N LYS A 34 -4.31 15.16 22.00
CA LYS A 34 -5.38 15.91 22.68
C LYS A 34 -5.29 17.44 22.56
N TRP A 35 -4.18 17.96 22.03
CA TRP A 35 -3.95 19.38 21.78
C TRP A 35 -3.93 19.69 20.27
N ASP A 36 -4.44 18.77 19.45
CA ASP A 36 -4.50 18.90 18.00
C ASP A 36 -3.11 19.09 17.37
N SER A 37 -2.08 18.52 17.98
CA SER A 37 -0.68 18.61 17.54
C SER A 37 -0.24 17.35 16.82
N THR A 38 0.63 17.49 15.82
CA THR A 38 1.18 16.39 15.02
C THR A 38 2.59 15.98 15.50
N PRO A 39 3.05 14.75 15.22
CA PRO A 39 4.42 14.33 15.53
C PRO A 39 5.49 15.24 14.92
N LEU A 40 5.26 15.68 13.67
CA LEU A 40 6.13 16.62 12.98
C LEU A 40 6.24 17.96 13.71
N TYR A 41 5.13 18.49 14.25
CA TYR A 41 5.16 19.72 15.02
C TYR A 41 6.11 19.61 16.23
N TYR A 42 6.09 18.49 16.96
CA TYR A 42 7.00 18.27 18.09
C TYR A 42 8.47 18.17 17.67
N ALA A 43 8.75 17.48 16.56
CA ALA A 43 10.12 17.40 16.03
C ALA A 43 10.65 18.80 15.63
N CYS A 44 9.80 19.62 15.00
CA CYS A 44 10.12 21.01 14.65
C CYS A 44 10.32 21.88 15.89
N LEU A 45 9.44 21.76 16.89
CA LEU A 45 9.47 22.53 18.13
C LEU A 45 10.70 22.23 18.98
N CYS A 46 11.11 20.96 19.02
CA CYS A 46 12.28 20.52 19.77
C CYS A 46 13.61 20.67 19.00
N GLY A 47 13.56 21.01 17.71
CA GLY A 47 14.74 21.33 16.91
C GLY A 47 15.48 20.13 16.31
N HIS A 48 14.82 19.00 16.15
CA HIS A 48 15.44 17.75 15.67
C HIS A 48 15.47 17.70 14.15
N GLU A 49 16.44 18.37 13.53
CA GLU A 49 16.52 18.56 12.07
C GLU A 49 16.52 17.25 11.27
N GLU A 50 17.37 16.29 11.64
CA GLU A 50 17.46 14.98 10.96
C GLU A 50 16.14 14.18 11.10
N LEU A 51 15.47 14.28 12.25
CA LEU A 51 14.17 13.68 12.46
C LEU A 51 13.08 14.35 11.62
N VAL A 52 13.09 15.69 11.53
CA VAL A 52 12.15 16.44 10.68
C VAL A 52 12.33 16.02 9.22
N GLN A 53 13.57 15.89 8.75
CA GLN A 53 13.86 15.41 7.40
C GLN A 53 13.30 14.00 7.20
N TYR A 54 13.52 13.08 8.15
CA TYR A 54 12.99 11.72 8.10
C TYR A 54 11.45 11.70 8.09
N LEU A 55 10.78 12.47 8.95
CA LEU A 55 9.32 12.52 9.03
C LEU A 55 8.69 13.06 7.75
N LEU A 56 9.25 14.14 7.18
CA LEU A 56 8.81 14.67 5.88
C LEU A 56 9.03 13.65 4.78
N ALA A 57 10.19 12.98 4.81
CA ALA A 57 10.53 11.90 3.90
C ALA A 57 9.68 10.62 4.10
N ASN A 58 8.89 10.49 5.17
CA ASN A 58 7.96 9.36 5.32
C ASN A 58 6.50 9.83 5.29
N GLY A 59 6.28 11.08 4.90
CA GLY A 59 4.96 11.60 4.62
C GLY A 59 4.21 12.26 5.78
N ALA A 60 4.93 12.91 6.67
CA ALA A 60 4.34 13.91 7.54
C ALA A 60 3.81 15.12 6.73
N LYS A 61 2.57 15.53 7.01
CA LYS A 61 1.88 16.64 6.35
C LYS A 61 2.45 17.98 6.83
N CYS A 62 2.96 18.78 5.89
CA CYS A 62 3.42 20.15 6.15
C CYS A 62 3.13 21.07 4.95
N GLU A 63 1.85 21.41 4.76
CA GLU A 63 1.43 22.27 3.65
C GLU A 63 1.47 23.75 4.05
N ALA A 64 2.13 24.58 3.24
CA ALA A 64 2.15 26.03 3.46
C ALA A 64 0.73 26.62 3.43
N ASN A 65 0.45 27.58 4.31
CA ASN A 65 -0.88 28.19 4.51
C ASN A 65 -1.96 27.24 5.05
N THR A 66 -1.58 26.08 5.61
CA THR A 66 -2.48 25.23 6.41
C THR A 66 -2.22 25.42 7.90
N PHE A 67 -3.22 25.12 8.74
CA PHE A 67 -3.07 25.23 10.19
C PHE A 67 -1.86 24.42 10.70
N ASP A 68 -1.65 23.22 10.17
CA ASP A 68 -0.57 22.33 10.59
C ASP A 68 0.81 22.79 10.07
N GLY A 69 0.88 23.20 8.79
CA GLY A 69 2.13 23.68 8.20
C GLY A 69 2.61 25.01 8.79
N GLU A 70 1.70 25.95 9.04
CA GLU A 70 2.03 27.22 9.70
C GLU A 70 2.52 26.95 11.13
N ARG A 71 1.89 26.06 11.88
CA ARG A 71 2.35 25.69 13.23
C ARG A 71 3.75 25.06 13.23
N CYS A 72 4.06 24.20 12.27
CA CYS A 72 5.40 23.64 12.12
C CYS A 72 6.42 24.74 11.78
N LEU A 73 6.06 25.68 10.91
CA LEU A 73 6.93 26.77 10.48
C LEU A 73 7.20 27.80 11.60
N TYR A 74 6.15 28.20 12.33
CA TYR A 74 6.26 29.09 13.48
C TYR A 74 6.92 28.41 14.68
N GLY A 75 6.63 27.13 14.90
CA GLY A 75 7.17 26.32 15.98
C GLY A 75 8.62 25.89 15.77
N ALA A 76 9.14 25.94 14.53
CA ALA A 76 10.50 25.52 14.22
C ALA A 76 11.56 26.29 15.04
N LEU A 77 12.33 25.53 15.83
CA LEU A 77 13.36 26.05 16.74
C LEU A 77 14.56 26.66 15.98
N SER A 78 14.90 26.11 14.81
CA SER A 78 16.11 26.47 14.06
C SER A 78 15.80 26.95 12.63
N ASP A 79 16.63 27.87 12.12
CA ASP A 79 16.54 28.36 10.74
C ASP A 79 16.74 27.27 9.67
N PRO A 80 17.62 26.27 9.86
CA PRO A 80 17.70 25.12 8.95
C PRO A 80 16.38 24.37 8.81
N ILE A 81 15.69 24.08 9.92
CA ILE A 81 14.36 23.43 9.89
C ILE A 81 13.36 24.31 9.14
N ARG A 82 13.37 25.64 9.35
CA ARG A 82 12.48 26.57 8.61
C ARG A 82 12.77 26.58 7.11
N ARG A 83 14.04 26.51 6.71
CA ARG A 83 14.42 26.38 5.29
C ARG A 83 13.96 25.05 4.75
N LEU A 84 14.21 23.96 5.46
CA LEU A 84 13.81 22.61 5.07
C LEU A 84 12.29 22.52 4.87
N LEU A 85 11.47 23.04 5.79
CA LEU A 85 10.01 23.07 5.66
C LEU A 85 9.52 23.93 4.48
N LYS A 86 10.24 25.01 4.11
CA LYS A 86 9.92 25.88 2.95
C LYS A 86 10.39 25.28 1.62
N GLU A 87 11.53 24.61 1.64
CA GLU A 87 12.18 24.00 0.47
C GLU A 87 11.56 22.66 0.10
N TYR A 88 10.90 21.98 1.05
CA TYR A 88 10.15 20.75 0.82
C TYR A 88 8.93 21.00 -0.09
N LYS A 89 9.20 21.15 -1.39
CA LYS A 89 8.21 21.29 -2.45
C LYS A 89 7.64 19.91 -2.77
N ARG A 90 6.40 19.67 -2.33
CA ARG A 90 5.43 18.71 -2.88
C ARG A 90 6.04 17.42 -3.47
N ILE A 91 6.90 16.74 -2.73
CA ILE A 91 6.83 15.28 -2.68
C ILE A 91 5.74 15.05 -1.66
N THR A 92 4.51 14.87 -2.14
CA THR A 92 3.40 14.50 -1.25
C THR A 92 3.86 13.33 -0.40
N ALA A 93 3.44 13.30 0.85
CA ALA A 93 3.55 12.15 1.73
C ALA A 93 3.26 10.80 1.04
N LYS A 94 2.37 10.82 0.05
CA LYS A 94 2.02 9.70 -0.84
C LYS A 94 3.16 9.16 -1.72
N ALA A 95 4.18 9.95 -2.06
CA ALA A 95 5.33 9.50 -2.86
C ALA A 95 6.41 8.81 -2.01
N MET A 96 6.27 8.83 -0.68
CA MET A 96 7.16 8.11 0.24
C MET A 96 6.40 7.20 1.21
N GLN A 97 5.09 7.00 0.97
CA GLN A 97 4.30 5.98 1.63
C GLN A 97 4.44 4.66 0.87
N ARG A 98 4.89 3.65 1.60
CA ARG A 98 4.96 2.25 1.18
C ARG A 98 3.62 1.81 0.59
N ASP A 99 3.68 1.21 -0.59
CA ASP A 99 2.67 0.32 -1.17
C ASP A 99 1.22 0.82 -1.25
N TYR A 100 0.96 2.10 -1.53
CA TYR A 100 -0.40 2.48 -1.95
C TYR A 100 -0.60 2.15 -3.42
N TYR A 101 -1.64 1.35 -3.69
CA TYR A 101 -2.08 0.98 -5.03
C TYR A 101 -2.22 2.18 -5.99
N ASP A 102 -2.70 3.33 -5.50
CA ASP A 102 -2.76 4.60 -6.25
C ASP A 102 -1.40 5.06 -6.77
N HIS A 103 -0.33 4.90 -5.97
CA HIS A 103 1.02 5.30 -6.36
C HIS A 103 1.55 4.38 -7.45
N PHE A 104 1.26 3.08 -7.37
CA PHE A 104 1.58 2.13 -8.44
C PHE A 104 0.89 2.53 -9.75
N LEU A 105 -0.40 2.82 -9.73
CA LEU A 105 -1.12 3.25 -10.94
C LEU A 105 -0.64 4.61 -11.47
N GLN A 106 -0.33 5.56 -10.59
CA GLN A 106 0.28 6.84 -11.00
C GLN A 106 1.64 6.59 -11.67
N SER A 107 2.48 5.74 -11.08
CA SER A 107 3.80 5.39 -11.62
C SER A 107 3.68 4.72 -13.00
N LEU A 108 2.68 3.86 -13.19
CA LEU A 108 2.39 3.26 -14.50
C LEU A 108 2.08 4.31 -15.57
N LEU A 109 1.27 5.32 -15.25
CA LEU A 109 0.96 6.40 -16.20
C LEU A 109 2.19 7.25 -16.51
N GLU A 110 2.98 7.60 -15.49
CA GLU A 110 4.14 8.49 -15.64
C GLU A 110 5.32 7.83 -16.37
N GLN A 111 5.59 6.57 -16.06
CA GLN A 111 6.73 5.83 -16.62
C GLN A 111 6.38 5.21 -17.98
N GLY A 112 5.10 4.87 -18.21
CA GLY A 112 4.62 4.28 -19.45
C GLY A 112 5.18 2.87 -19.73
N PHE A 113 5.64 2.16 -18.70
CA PHE A 113 6.12 0.79 -18.86
C PHE A 113 5.01 -0.14 -19.33
N PHE A 114 5.32 -0.98 -20.33
CA PHE A 114 4.35 -1.88 -20.97
C PHE A 114 3.14 -1.16 -21.62
N SER A 115 3.24 0.13 -21.95
CA SER A 115 2.18 0.83 -22.67
C SER A 115 1.93 0.22 -24.04
N ASP A 116 0.68 -0.16 -24.32
CA ASP A 116 0.23 -0.79 -25.56
C ASP A 116 -0.50 0.19 -26.50
N VAL A 117 -0.64 1.45 -26.05
CA VAL A 117 -1.22 2.54 -26.84
C VAL A 117 -0.60 3.90 -26.51
N SER A 118 -0.45 4.74 -27.53
CA SER A 118 -0.01 6.13 -27.38
C SER A 118 -0.98 7.09 -28.09
N PHE A 119 -1.37 8.16 -27.41
CA PHE A 119 -2.23 9.22 -27.94
C PHE A 119 -1.41 10.43 -28.33
N LEU A 120 -1.50 10.84 -29.60
CA LEU A 120 -0.87 12.07 -30.09
C LEU A 120 -1.91 13.20 -30.14
N VAL A 121 -1.88 14.09 -29.16
CA VAL A 121 -2.82 15.21 -28.99
C VAL A 121 -2.09 16.52 -29.29
N HIS A 122 -2.40 17.14 -30.43
CA HIS A 122 -1.77 18.40 -30.89
C HIS A 122 -0.23 18.43 -30.77
N GLY A 123 0.44 17.30 -31.02
CA GLY A 123 1.91 17.18 -30.98
C GLY A 123 2.49 16.70 -29.63
N GLN A 124 1.67 16.57 -28.58
CA GLN A 124 2.06 15.93 -27.33
C GLN A 124 1.68 14.44 -27.34
N SER A 125 2.58 13.57 -26.88
CA SER A 125 2.36 12.12 -26.79
C SER A 125 2.02 11.73 -25.37
N PHE A 126 1.00 10.89 -25.21
CA PHE A 126 0.58 10.31 -23.93
C PHE A 126 0.56 8.79 -24.08
N SER A 127 1.41 8.08 -23.35
CA SER A 127 1.38 6.61 -23.29
C SER A 127 0.35 6.14 -22.28
N ALA A 128 -0.35 5.05 -22.58
CA ALA A 128 -1.37 4.48 -21.71
C ALA A 128 -1.54 2.96 -21.94
N HIS A 129 -2.41 2.35 -21.15
CA HIS A 129 -2.72 0.93 -21.14
C HIS A 129 -4.20 0.72 -21.54
N ARG A 130 -4.47 -0.10 -22.56
CA ARG A 130 -5.85 -0.38 -23.00
C ARG A 130 -6.68 -1.04 -21.91
N CYS A 131 -6.10 -1.95 -21.13
CA CYS A 131 -6.79 -2.65 -20.05
C CYS A 131 -7.34 -1.65 -19.01
N VAL A 132 -6.50 -0.72 -18.54
CA VAL A 132 -6.89 0.33 -17.57
C VAL A 132 -7.96 1.25 -18.15
N LEU A 133 -7.76 1.75 -19.38
CA LEU A 133 -8.71 2.67 -20.01
C LEU A 133 -10.06 2.00 -20.32
N SER A 134 -10.05 0.73 -20.72
CA SER A 134 -11.27 -0.03 -21.01
C SER A 134 -12.04 -0.37 -19.74
N ALA A 135 -11.35 -0.63 -18.63
CA ALA A 135 -11.97 -0.85 -17.32
C ALA A 135 -12.68 0.41 -16.81
N ARG A 136 -12.08 1.58 -17.02
CA ARG A 136 -12.55 2.87 -16.49
C ARG A 136 -13.49 3.63 -17.44
N SER A 137 -13.59 3.24 -18.71
CA SER A 137 -14.40 3.97 -19.70
C SER A 137 -14.93 3.09 -20.82
N GLU A 138 -16.25 3.02 -20.89
CA GLU A 138 -16.98 2.36 -21.98
C GLU A 138 -16.62 2.97 -23.35
N TYR A 139 -16.41 4.29 -23.43
CA TYR A 139 -16.00 4.94 -24.67
C TYR A 139 -14.66 4.42 -25.19
N PHE A 140 -13.65 4.29 -24.32
CA PHE A 140 -12.35 3.75 -24.74
C PHE A 140 -12.47 2.28 -25.14
N SER A 141 -13.21 1.48 -24.35
CA SER A 141 -13.51 0.08 -24.65
C SER A 141 -14.12 -0.08 -26.06
N GLU A 142 -15.19 0.65 -26.37
CA GLU A 142 -15.84 0.65 -27.70
C GLU A 142 -14.89 1.11 -28.82
N MET A 143 -14.12 2.17 -28.59
CA MET A 143 -13.27 2.77 -29.60
C MET A 143 -12.08 1.86 -29.97
N PHE A 144 -11.50 1.18 -28.99
CA PHE A 144 -10.43 0.20 -29.23
C PHE A 144 -10.92 -1.03 -30.01
N GLN A 145 -12.18 -1.42 -29.84
CA GLN A 145 -12.79 -2.48 -30.64
C GLN A 145 -13.21 -2.04 -32.05
N THR A 146 -13.41 -0.73 -32.27
CA THR A 146 -13.93 -0.17 -33.53
C THR A 146 -12.87 0.65 -34.27
N LYS A 147 -12.90 1.99 -34.15
CA LYS A 147 -12.10 2.93 -34.95
C LYS A 147 -10.59 2.83 -34.69
N TRP A 148 -10.20 2.36 -33.51
CA TRP A 148 -8.82 2.24 -33.05
C TRP A 148 -8.32 0.80 -33.00
N LYS A 149 -9.09 -0.15 -33.54
CA LYS A 149 -8.69 -1.56 -33.60
C LYS A 149 -7.35 -1.73 -34.32
N GLY A 150 -6.41 -2.41 -33.66
CA GLY A 150 -5.06 -2.67 -34.19
C GLY A 150 -4.13 -1.46 -34.30
N LYS A 151 -4.51 -0.28 -33.79
CA LYS A 151 -3.67 0.92 -33.85
C LYS A 151 -2.97 1.18 -32.54
N ASN A 152 -1.65 1.16 -32.54
CA ASN A 152 -0.85 1.47 -31.35
C ASN A 152 -0.66 2.98 -31.15
N ILE A 153 -0.81 3.79 -32.21
CA ILE A 153 -0.73 5.24 -32.15
C ILE A 153 -2.05 5.85 -32.62
N ILE A 154 -2.67 6.66 -31.76
CA ILE A 154 -3.97 7.29 -32.00
C ILE A 154 -3.79 8.80 -32.05
N ALA A 155 -3.92 9.39 -33.23
CA ALA A 155 -3.82 10.84 -33.40
C ALA A 155 -5.17 11.53 -33.14
N LEU A 156 -5.23 12.39 -32.12
CA LEU A 156 -6.36 13.23 -31.78
C LEU A 156 -6.07 14.67 -32.23
N LYS A 157 -6.62 15.04 -33.39
CA LYS A 157 -6.40 16.37 -34.03
C LYS A 157 -7.58 17.33 -33.90
N HIS A 158 -8.63 16.92 -33.19
CA HIS A 158 -9.86 17.70 -33.11
C HIS A 158 -9.61 19.00 -32.31
N PRO A 159 -9.95 20.19 -32.83
CA PRO A 159 -9.58 21.48 -32.21
C PRO A 159 -10.09 21.70 -30.78
N LEU A 160 -11.14 20.99 -30.37
CA LEU A 160 -11.70 21.07 -29.02
C LEU A 160 -11.02 20.16 -28.00
N ILE A 161 -10.00 19.38 -28.38
CA ILE A 161 -9.28 18.49 -27.48
C ILE A 161 -8.02 19.21 -26.99
N ASN A 162 -8.06 19.71 -25.76
CA ASN A 162 -6.90 20.34 -25.15
C ASN A 162 -5.94 19.27 -24.57
N PRO A 163 -4.62 19.32 -24.85
CA PRO A 163 -3.66 18.36 -24.30
C PRO A 163 -3.60 18.35 -22.77
N ALA A 164 -3.71 19.50 -22.10
CA ALA A 164 -3.69 19.58 -20.64
C ALA A 164 -4.93 18.91 -20.03
N ALA A 165 -6.10 19.16 -20.62
CA ALA A 165 -7.34 18.52 -20.19
C ALA A 165 -7.32 17.00 -20.46
N PHE A 166 -6.75 16.58 -21.59
CA PHE A 166 -6.60 15.15 -21.91
C PHE A 166 -5.67 14.45 -20.91
N GLY A 167 -4.53 15.05 -20.58
CA GLY A 167 -3.62 14.54 -19.56
C GLY A 167 -4.28 14.42 -18.17
N ALA A 168 -5.10 15.41 -17.79
CA ALA A 168 -5.85 15.39 -16.54
C ALA A 168 -6.93 14.29 -16.51
N ILE A 169 -7.61 14.02 -17.63
CA ILE A 169 -8.55 12.89 -17.76
C ILE A 169 -7.81 11.55 -17.68
N LEU A 170 -6.63 11.42 -18.30
CA LEU A 170 -5.82 10.22 -18.14
C LEU A 170 -5.39 10.01 -16.69
N GLN A 171 -4.94 11.06 -16.00
CA GLN A 171 -4.60 10.99 -14.57
C GLN A 171 -5.79 10.48 -13.74
N TYR A 172 -6.99 10.98 -14.02
CA TYR A 172 -8.22 10.53 -13.35
C TYR A 172 -8.53 9.05 -13.57
N PHE A 173 -8.30 8.54 -14.79
CA PHE A 173 -8.49 7.11 -15.04
C PHE A 173 -7.57 6.23 -14.21
N TYR A 174 -6.32 6.64 -14.02
CA TYR A 174 -5.34 5.85 -13.29
C TYR A 174 -5.42 6.04 -11.77
N THR A 175 -5.85 7.18 -11.27
CA THR A 175 -5.71 7.50 -9.84
C THR A 175 -6.98 7.97 -9.15
N GLY A 176 -8.06 8.22 -9.91
CA GLY A 176 -9.24 8.93 -9.41
C GLY A 176 -8.98 10.39 -9.01
N ARG A 177 -7.73 10.86 -9.08
CA ARG A 177 -7.32 12.25 -8.85
C ARG A 177 -7.31 12.99 -10.18
N LEU A 178 -7.69 14.27 -10.14
CA LEU A 178 -7.59 15.16 -11.28
C LEU A 178 -7.02 16.51 -10.85
N ASP A 179 -5.85 16.86 -11.36
CA ASP A 179 -5.27 18.20 -11.24
C ASP A 179 -5.40 18.95 -12.57
N ILE A 180 -6.12 20.07 -12.60
CA ILE A 180 -6.28 20.89 -13.81
C ILE A 180 -6.28 22.39 -13.49
N ASP A 181 -5.73 23.20 -14.39
CA ASP A 181 -5.88 24.65 -14.31
C ASP A 181 -7.35 25.06 -14.51
N MET A 182 -7.81 26.05 -13.74
CA MET A 182 -9.17 26.57 -13.79
C MET A 182 -9.60 27.00 -15.21
N SER A 183 -8.65 27.43 -16.05
CA SER A 183 -8.92 27.80 -17.45
C SER A 183 -9.33 26.64 -18.35
N TYR A 184 -9.00 25.40 -17.99
CA TYR A 184 -9.24 24.20 -18.80
C TYR A 184 -10.33 23.28 -18.24
N VAL A 185 -11.03 23.69 -17.18
CA VAL A 185 -12.10 22.89 -16.56
C VAL A 185 -13.22 22.57 -17.56
N ASP A 186 -13.62 23.52 -18.39
CA ASP A 186 -14.67 23.29 -19.40
C ASP A 186 -14.19 22.38 -20.55
N ASP A 187 -12.89 22.34 -20.83
CA ASP A 187 -12.29 21.35 -21.73
C ASP A 187 -12.39 19.95 -21.08
N CYS A 188 -12.04 19.81 -19.80
CA CYS A 188 -12.18 18.55 -19.04
C CYS A 188 -13.63 18.05 -19.01
N LYS A 189 -14.61 18.91 -18.72
CA LYS A 189 -16.04 18.53 -18.74
C LYS A 189 -16.50 18.02 -20.10
N ARG A 190 -16.04 18.65 -21.19
CA ARG A 190 -16.33 18.20 -22.56
C ARG A 190 -15.74 16.82 -22.84
N LEU A 191 -14.49 16.59 -22.43
CA LEU A 191 -13.84 15.28 -22.59
C LEU A 191 -14.49 14.21 -21.71
N ALA A 192 -14.81 14.51 -20.45
CA ALA A 192 -15.51 13.60 -19.54
C ALA A 192 -16.86 13.15 -20.12
N LYS A 193 -17.62 14.10 -20.71
CA LYS A 193 -18.88 13.79 -21.41
C LYS A 193 -18.66 12.86 -22.60
N GLN A 194 -17.62 13.10 -23.39
CA GLN A 194 -17.28 12.23 -24.52
C GLN A 194 -16.85 10.82 -24.06
N CYS A 195 -16.14 10.74 -22.93
CA CYS A 195 -15.70 9.49 -22.33
C CYS A 195 -16.81 8.76 -21.55
N LYS A 196 -18.03 9.30 -21.53
CA LYS A 196 -19.21 8.80 -20.81
C LYS A 196 -19.01 8.68 -19.28
N ILE A 197 -18.24 9.59 -18.68
CA ILE A 197 -17.97 9.61 -17.23
C ILE A 197 -18.83 10.69 -16.58
N SER A 198 -20.09 10.37 -16.27
CA SER A 198 -21.03 11.34 -15.71
C SER A 198 -20.66 11.78 -14.30
N ASP A 199 -20.11 10.88 -13.49
CA ASP A 199 -19.78 11.15 -12.08
C ASP A 199 -18.69 12.23 -11.96
N LEU A 200 -17.65 12.15 -12.79
CA LEU A 200 -16.60 13.17 -12.87
C LEU A 200 -17.15 14.56 -13.23
N ILE A 201 -18.18 14.63 -14.08
CA ILE A 201 -18.79 15.92 -14.45
C ILE A 201 -19.46 16.54 -13.21
N VAL A 202 -20.21 15.73 -12.44
CA VAL A 202 -20.87 16.17 -11.21
C VAL A 202 -19.84 16.61 -10.16
N GLU A 203 -18.75 15.86 -10.00
CA GLU A 203 -17.65 16.21 -9.09
C GLU A 203 -16.97 17.52 -9.47
N LEU A 204 -16.64 17.71 -10.74
CA LEU A 204 -16.06 18.96 -11.26
C LEU A 204 -17.00 20.15 -11.01
N GLU A 205 -18.30 19.99 -11.27
CA GLU A 205 -19.29 21.04 -11.04
C GLU A 205 -19.42 21.41 -9.55
N SER A 206 -19.49 20.41 -8.68
CA SER A 206 -19.55 20.59 -7.23
C SER A 206 -18.30 21.31 -6.70
N LYS A 207 -17.12 20.90 -7.12
CA LYS A 207 -15.85 21.51 -6.69
C LYS A 207 -15.65 22.91 -7.24
N CYS A 208 -16.04 23.18 -8.49
CA CYS A 208 -16.05 24.54 -9.03
C CYS A 208 -16.96 25.47 -8.22
N LYS A 209 -18.13 25.00 -7.80
CA LYS A 209 -19.05 25.78 -6.94
C LYS A 209 -18.40 26.11 -5.60
N GLN A 210 -17.78 25.12 -4.94
CA GLN A 210 -17.05 25.32 -3.68
C GLN A 210 -15.92 26.36 -3.82
N VAL A 211 -15.14 26.28 -4.91
CA VAL A 211 -14.08 27.26 -5.20
C VAL A 211 -14.66 28.66 -5.40
N TYR A 212 -15.78 28.79 -6.10
CA TYR A 212 -16.42 30.09 -6.34
C TYR A 212 -16.94 30.72 -5.04
N GLU A 213 -17.58 29.93 -4.16
CA GLU A 213 -18.03 30.36 -2.84
C GLU A 213 -16.85 30.79 -1.96
N PHE A 214 -15.75 30.03 -1.97
CA PHE A 214 -14.52 30.35 -1.24
C PHE A 214 -13.86 31.66 -1.70
N VAL A 215 -13.70 31.84 -3.01
CA VAL A 215 -13.13 33.08 -3.59
C VAL A 215 -14.03 34.28 -3.28
N SER A 216 -15.34 34.10 -3.31
CA SER A 216 -16.31 35.16 -2.96
C SER A 216 -16.22 35.57 -1.48
N ALA A 217 -15.90 34.63 -0.58
CA ALA A 217 -15.74 34.90 0.85
C ALA A 217 -14.39 35.55 1.21
N LYS A 218 -13.36 35.41 0.37
CA LYS A 218 -11.99 35.94 0.61
C LYS A 218 -11.50 36.80 -0.56
N PRO A 219 -11.95 38.07 -0.66
CA PRO A 219 -11.56 38.97 -1.75
C PRO A 219 -10.04 39.15 -1.79
N GLY A 220 -9.45 38.98 -2.98
CA GLY A 220 -8.00 39.01 -3.22
C GLY A 220 -7.34 37.63 -3.35
N THR A 221 -8.08 36.55 -3.11
CA THR A 221 -7.59 35.17 -3.32
C THR A 221 -7.95 34.68 -4.72
N CYS A 222 -6.98 34.10 -5.44
CA CYS A 222 -7.20 33.48 -6.76
C CYS A 222 -6.78 32.01 -6.72
N VAL A 223 -7.73 31.11 -6.98
CA VAL A 223 -7.45 29.69 -7.15
C VAL A 223 -7.11 29.46 -8.62
N LYS A 224 -5.90 28.96 -8.89
CA LYS A 224 -5.42 28.67 -10.25
C LYS A 224 -5.62 27.22 -10.67
N VAL A 225 -5.50 26.30 -9.71
CA VAL A 225 -5.57 24.86 -9.95
C VAL A 225 -6.77 24.31 -9.19
N LEU A 226 -7.60 23.55 -9.89
CA LEU A 226 -8.64 22.71 -9.34
C LEU A 226 -8.05 21.31 -9.12
N THR A 227 -8.11 20.82 -7.89
CA THR A 227 -7.74 19.44 -7.55
C THR A 227 -8.98 18.67 -7.11
N LEU A 228 -9.26 17.56 -7.78
CA LEU A 228 -10.15 16.51 -7.32
C LEU A 228 -9.30 15.43 -6.67
N GLU A 229 -9.66 15.07 -5.44
CA GLU A 229 -9.12 13.90 -4.76
C GLU A 229 -10.22 12.83 -4.75
N PRO A 230 -9.85 11.53 -4.85
CA PRO A 230 -10.83 10.45 -4.81
C PRO A 230 -11.62 10.49 -3.50
N LEU A 231 -12.94 10.33 -3.59
CA LEU A 231 -13.85 10.37 -2.44
C LEU A 231 -13.66 9.13 -1.54
N ASN A 232 -13.42 7.96 -2.15
CA ASN A 232 -13.14 6.67 -1.52
C ASN A 232 -12.09 5.90 -2.36
N ASN A 233 -11.07 5.32 -1.73
CA ASN A 233 -10.05 4.55 -2.43
C ASN A 233 -10.59 3.25 -3.07
N CYS A 234 -11.70 2.70 -2.54
CA CYS A 234 -12.22 1.39 -2.93
C CYS A 234 -12.75 1.31 -4.37
N GLN A 235 -13.33 2.40 -4.90
CA GLN A 235 -13.99 2.34 -6.21
C GLN A 235 -12.99 2.03 -7.35
N LEU A 236 -11.80 2.64 -7.31
CA LEU A 236 -10.77 2.38 -8.32
C LEU A 236 -10.28 0.92 -8.25
N GLN A 237 -10.13 0.39 -7.05
CA GLN A 237 -9.71 -0.99 -6.80
C GLN A 237 -10.76 -1.99 -7.31
N GLU A 238 -12.04 -1.74 -7.02
CA GLU A 238 -13.17 -2.54 -7.52
C GLU A 238 -13.23 -2.54 -9.06
N GLU A 239 -13.03 -1.38 -9.69
CA GLU A 239 -13.05 -1.29 -11.15
C GLU A 239 -11.84 -2.00 -11.80
N MET A 240 -10.69 -2.05 -11.11
CA MET A 240 -9.54 -2.83 -11.57
C MET A 240 -9.69 -4.33 -11.28
N ALA A 241 -10.46 -4.73 -10.26
CA ALA A 241 -10.75 -6.13 -9.95
C ALA A 241 -11.44 -6.87 -11.10
N ILE A 242 -12.18 -6.16 -11.97
CA ILE A 242 -12.76 -6.73 -13.19
C ILE A 242 -11.68 -7.38 -14.09
N LEU A 243 -10.45 -6.84 -14.08
CA LEU A 243 -9.33 -7.44 -14.81
C LEU A 243 -8.88 -8.78 -14.22
N ALA A 244 -9.03 -8.98 -12.90
CA ALA A 244 -8.80 -10.27 -12.27
C ALA A 244 -9.87 -11.29 -12.70
N ASP A 245 -11.15 -10.89 -12.71
CA ASP A 245 -12.24 -11.75 -13.18
C ASP A 245 -12.03 -12.18 -14.64
N CYS A 246 -11.61 -11.24 -15.50
CA CYS A 246 -11.31 -11.51 -16.90
C CYS A 246 -10.10 -12.44 -17.08
N ALA A 247 -9.17 -12.46 -16.11
CA ALA A 247 -7.99 -13.30 -16.14
C ALA A 247 -8.26 -14.75 -15.70
N LEU A 248 -9.38 -15.02 -15.02
CA LEU A 248 -9.75 -16.37 -14.61
C LEU A 248 -10.13 -17.26 -15.81
N PRO A 249 -9.68 -18.52 -15.83
CA PRO A 249 -10.16 -19.54 -16.76
C PRO A 249 -11.67 -19.74 -16.64
N ALA A 250 -12.34 -20.01 -17.75
CA ALA A 250 -13.81 -20.16 -17.77
C ALA A 250 -14.29 -21.30 -16.85
N GLU A 251 -13.48 -22.34 -16.69
CA GLU A 251 -13.77 -23.51 -15.84
C GLU A 251 -13.85 -23.15 -14.37
N LEU A 252 -13.08 -22.14 -13.92
CA LEU A 252 -13.00 -21.71 -12.53
C LEU A 252 -13.96 -20.57 -12.19
N ARG A 253 -14.65 -20.01 -13.18
CA ARG A 253 -15.70 -18.99 -12.96
C ARG A 253 -17.00 -19.59 -12.39
N VAL A 254 -17.16 -20.91 -12.45
CA VAL A 254 -18.39 -21.61 -12.04
C VAL A 254 -18.47 -21.72 -10.50
N GLY A 255 -19.02 -20.71 -9.85
CA GLY A 255 -19.19 -20.68 -8.39
C GLY A 255 -19.54 -19.30 -7.82
N PHE A 256 -19.13 -18.23 -8.51
CA PHE A 256 -19.66 -16.88 -8.28
C PHE A 256 -20.98 -16.81 -9.03
N GLY A 257 -22.09 -17.02 -8.30
CA GLY A 257 -23.41 -17.34 -8.87
C GLY A 257 -23.74 -16.61 -10.17
N GLU A 258 -24.26 -17.36 -11.14
CA GLU A 258 -24.84 -16.89 -12.42
C GLU A 258 -25.77 -15.69 -12.19
N LEU A 259 -25.21 -14.50 -12.10
CA LEU A 259 -25.94 -13.26 -12.16
C LEU A 259 -25.91 -12.82 -13.62
N PRO A 260 -27.04 -12.37 -14.17
CA PRO A 260 -27.23 -12.09 -15.60
C PRO A 260 -26.46 -10.86 -16.12
N PHE A 261 -25.40 -10.44 -15.42
CA PHE A 261 -24.59 -9.25 -15.68
C PHE A 261 -23.11 -9.57 -15.89
N ASP A 262 -22.78 -10.81 -16.28
CA ASP A 262 -21.39 -11.23 -16.47
C ASP A 262 -20.72 -10.40 -17.58
N ARG A 263 -20.15 -9.26 -17.19
CA ARG A 263 -19.49 -8.30 -18.08
C ARG A 263 -18.21 -8.90 -18.67
N THR A 264 -17.74 -10.03 -18.14
CA THR A 264 -16.41 -10.59 -18.32
C THR A 264 -16.22 -11.29 -19.67
N ASP A 265 -17.24 -11.99 -20.19
CA ASP A 265 -17.10 -12.85 -21.38
C ASP A 265 -16.82 -12.07 -22.67
N ASN A 266 -17.23 -10.80 -22.75
CA ASN A 266 -17.01 -9.94 -23.92
C ASN A 266 -16.17 -8.70 -23.60
N PHE A 267 -15.61 -8.61 -22.40
CA PHE A 267 -14.77 -7.47 -22.02
C PHE A 267 -13.41 -7.54 -22.74
N PRO A 268 -12.98 -6.48 -23.44
CA PRO A 268 -11.68 -6.47 -24.09
C PRO A 268 -10.58 -6.20 -23.06
N SER A 269 -10.09 -7.25 -22.40
CA SER A 269 -9.04 -7.14 -21.37
C SER A 269 -7.66 -6.84 -21.97
N TYR A 270 -7.35 -7.34 -23.18
CA TYR A 270 -6.04 -7.23 -23.83
C TYR A 270 -4.88 -7.87 -23.03
N PRO A 271 -4.97 -9.18 -22.71
CA PRO A 271 -3.90 -9.87 -22.00
C PRO A 271 -2.64 -9.97 -22.88
N ASP A 272 -1.48 -9.79 -22.26
CA ASP A 272 -0.16 -9.83 -22.90
C ASP A 272 0.76 -10.91 -22.30
N ILE A 273 0.25 -11.68 -21.32
CA ILE A 273 0.89 -12.86 -20.74
C ILE A 273 -0.16 -13.88 -20.28
N CYS A 274 0.19 -15.16 -20.32
CA CYS A 274 -0.58 -16.25 -19.74
C CYS A 274 0.24 -16.94 -18.65
N PHE A 275 -0.32 -17.09 -17.45
CA PHE A 275 0.26 -17.93 -16.41
C PHE A 275 -0.46 -19.27 -16.38
N ARG A 276 0.27 -20.37 -16.56
CA ARG A 276 -0.26 -21.73 -16.46
C ARG A 276 0.01 -22.27 -15.06
N VAL A 277 -1.06 -22.57 -14.32
CA VAL A 277 -1.01 -23.07 -12.94
C VAL A 277 -1.89 -24.31 -12.83
N GLU A 278 -1.31 -25.45 -12.44
CA GLU A 278 -2.02 -26.74 -12.34
C GLU A 278 -2.82 -27.13 -13.60
N GLY A 279 -2.36 -26.68 -14.78
CA GLY A 279 -3.03 -26.94 -16.05
C GLY A 279 -4.12 -25.93 -16.44
N TYR A 280 -4.42 -24.95 -15.57
CA TYR A 280 -5.30 -23.83 -15.87
C TYR A 280 -4.53 -22.64 -16.43
N ASP A 281 -5.09 -22.00 -17.45
CA ASP A 281 -4.47 -20.88 -18.17
C ASP A 281 -5.10 -19.54 -17.74
N PHE A 282 -4.33 -18.74 -17.00
CA PHE A 282 -4.74 -17.42 -16.51
C PHE A 282 -4.24 -16.33 -17.46
N LEU A 283 -5.13 -15.54 -18.05
CA LEU A 283 -4.81 -14.50 -19.04
C LEU A 283 -4.61 -13.14 -18.37
N CYS A 284 -3.37 -12.74 -18.17
CA CYS A 284 -2.98 -11.61 -17.33
C CYS A 284 -2.30 -10.48 -18.11
N HIS A 285 -1.97 -9.42 -17.35
CA HIS A 285 -1.28 -8.23 -17.86
C HIS A 285 0.09 -8.07 -17.17
N LYS A 286 1.18 -8.09 -17.94
CA LYS A 286 2.56 -7.91 -17.45
C LYS A 286 2.71 -6.63 -16.65
N VAL A 287 2.03 -5.57 -17.08
CA VAL A 287 2.06 -4.25 -16.45
C VAL A 287 1.69 -4.29 -14.95
N PHE A 288 0.74 -5.14 -14.55
CA PHE A 288 0.34 -5.29 -13.15
C PHE A 288 1.33 -6.15 -12.37
N PHE A 289 1.71 -7.31 -12.92
CA PHE A 289 2.62 -8.24 -12.25
C PHE A 289 4.02 -7.62 -12.07
N CYS A 290 4.62 -7.06 -13.12
CA CYS A 290 5.93 -6.40 -13.04
C CYS A 290 5.90 -5.11 -12.22
N GLY A 291 4.78 -4.38 -12.21
CA GLY A 291 4.69 -3.14 -11.44
C GLY A 291 4.48 -3.36 -9.94
N ARG A 292 3.93 -4.52 -9.55
CA ARG A 292 3.59 -4.85 -8.16
C ARG A 292 4.56 -5.83 -7.50
N SER A 293 5.35 -6.55 -8.27
CA SER A 293 6.27 -7.57 -7.78
C SER A 293 7.63 -7.48 -8.49
N ASP A 294 8.68 -7.31 -7.70
CA ASP A 294 10.06 -7.35 -8.19
C ASP A 294 10.45 -8.75 -8.67
N TYR A 295 9.84 -9.80 -8.09
CA TYR A 295 10.01 -11.17 -8.56
C TYR A 295 9.51 -11.33 -9.99
N PHE A 296 8.27 -10.93 -10.28
CA PHE A 296 7.71 -11.03 -11.62
C PHE A 296 8.41 -10.08 -12.60
N ARG A 297 8.86 -8.91 -12.15
CA ARG A 297 9.68 -8.01 -12.96
C ARG A 297 10.97 -8.70 -13.41
N ALA A 298 11.75 -9.26 -12.48
CA ALA A 298 12.98 -9.98 -12.80
C ALA A 298 12.70 -11.20 -13.69
N LEU A 299 11.66 -11.97 -13.36
CA LEU A 299 11.26 -13.17 -14.11
C LEU A 299 10.92 -12.86 -15.57
N LEU A 300 10.28 -11.72 -15.84
CA LEU A 300 9.81 -11.34 -17.16
C LEU A 300 10.80 -10.46 -17.95
N GLU A 301 11.75 -9.81 -17.27
CA GLU A 301 12.83 -9.02 -17.89
C GLU A 301 14.04 -9.89 -18.30
N ASP A 302 14.48 -10.83 -17.45
CA ASP A 302 15.72 -11.58 -17.68
C ASP A 302 15.57 -12.80 -18.61
N HIS A 303 14.35 -13.33 -18.79
CA HIS A 303 14.13 -14.56 -19.55
C HIS A 303 12.82 -14.56 -20.33
N PHE A 304 12.78 -13.95 -21.51
CA PHE A 304 11.63 -14.12 -22.40
C PHE A 304 11.96 -14.15 -23.89
N SER A 305 12.58 -15.25 -24.34
CA SER A 305 12.78 -15.50 -25.78
C SER A 305 12.45 -16.94 -26.24
N GLU A 306 12.18 -17.87 -25.31
CA GLU A 306 12.01 -19.31 -25.63
C GLU A 306 10.77 -19.96 -24.96
N GLY A 307 9.75 -19.18 -24.60
CA GLY A 307 8.52 -19.70 -23.96
C GLY A 307 7.49 -20.27 -24.95
N GLU A 308 6.67 -21.21 -24.47
CA GLU A 308 5.47 -21.69 -25.17
C GLU A 308 4.55 -20.50 -25.50
N MET A 309 3.96 -20.50 -26.70
CA MET A 309 3.05 -19.46 -27.15
C MET A 309 1.65 -20.03 -27.24
N LEU A 310 0.71 -19.40 -26.55
CA LEU A 310 -0.70 -19.77 -26.63
C LEU A 310 -1.20 -19.42 -28.03
N ALA A 311 -1.89 -20.35 -28.68
CA ALA A 311 -2.46 -20.16 -30.01
C ALA A 311 -3.71 -19.26 -30.01
N SER A 312 -3.66 -18.15 -29.26
CA SER A 312 -4.63 -17.06 -29.26
C SER A 312 -4.28 -16.04 -30.35
N GLN A 313 -5.25 -15.19 -30.73
CA GLN A 313 -4.98 -13.97 -31.50
C GLN A 313 -5.22 -12.75 -30.60
N PRO A 314 -4.17 -11.99 -30.22
CA PRO A 314 -2.74 -12.19 -30.52
C PRO A 314 -2.11 -13.38 -29.77
N SER A 315 -0.97 -13.86 -30.29
CA SER A 315 -0.18 -14.94 -29.67
C SER A 315 0.34 -14.48 -28.32
N THR A 316 -0.11 -15.13 -27.24
CA THR A 316 0.22 -14.73 -25.88
C THR A 316 1.29 -15.64 -25.29
N PRO A 317 2.39 -15.09 -24.75
CA PRO A 317 3.42 -15.90 -24.13
C PRO A 317 2.90 -16.62 -22.87
N VAL A 318 3.21 -17.92 -22.74
CA VAL A 318 2.82 -18.75 -21.60
C VAL A 318 4.00 -18.96 -20.66
N LEU A 319 3.73 -18.78 -19.37
CA LEU A 319 4.67 -19.06 -18.28
C LEU A 319 4.04 -20.04 -17.30
N THR A 320 4.66 -21.20 -17.12
CA THR A 320 4.19 -22.20 -16.15
C THR A 320 4.76 -21.92 -14.77
N LEU A 321 3.87 -21.66 -13.80
CA LEU A 321 4.25 -21.56 -12.39
C LEU A 321 4.11 -22.94 -11.75
N HIS A 322 5.15 -23.35 -11.03
CA HIS A 322 5.22 -24.65 -10.37
C HIS A 322 5.07 -24.48 -8.86
N ASN A 323 4.63 -25.53 -8.16
CA ASN A 323 4.50 -25.56 -6.70
C ASN A 323 3.55 -24.49 -6.12
N ILE A 324 2.51 -24.12 -6.87
CA ILE A 324 1.44 -23.24 -6.43
C ILE A 324 0.12 -23.82 -6.92
N SER A 325 -0.89 -23.87 -6.05
CA SER A 325 -2.24 -24.28 -6.44
C SER A 325 -2.96 -23.14 -7.16
N HIS A 326 -3.93 -23.49 -8.01
CA HIS A 326 -4.73 -22.49 -8.70
C HIS A 326 -5.51 -21.61 -7.71
N ASP A 327 -6.03 -22.16 -6.60
CA ASP A 327 -6.74 -21.40 -5.56
C ASP A 327 -5.86 -20.31 -4.93
N ILE A 328 -4.61 -20.64 -4.57
CA ILE A 328 -3.66 -19.66 -4.01
C ILE A 328 -3.27 -18.63 -5.07
N PHE A 329 -3.12 -19.05 -6.32
CA PHE A 329 -2.83 -18.12 -7.41
C PHE A 329 -3.99 -17.15 -7.67
N ILE A 330 -5.25 -17.58 -7.50
CA ILE A 330 -6.43 -16.70 -7.57
C ILE A 330 -6.34 -15.61 -6.49
N THR A 331 -6.00 -15.96 -5.25
CA THR A 331 -5.80 -14.96 -4.17
C THR A 331 -4.71 -13.95 -4.53
N VAL A 332 -3.58 -14.41 -5.08
CA VAL A 332 -2.49 -13.53 -5.54
C VAL A 332 -2.95 -12.64 -6.70
N LEU A 333 -3.73 -13.20 -7.63
CA LEU A 333 -4.25 -12.51 -8.81
C LEU A 333 -5.14 -11.33 -8.39
N TYR A 334 -6.13 -11.56 -7.53
CA TYR A 334 -6.99 -10.50 -7.02
C TYR A 334 -6.18 -9.42 -6.32
N TYR A 335 -5.25 -9.80 -5.44
CA TYR A 335 -4.38 -8.82 -4.77
C TYR A 335 -3.56 -7.96 -5.74
N ILE A 336 -3.02 -8.55 -6.82
CA ILE A 336 -2.23 -7.81 -7.81
C ILE A 336 -3.09 -6.76 -8.53
N TYR A 337 -4.34 -7.07 -8.84
CA TYR A 337 -5.24 -6.17 -9.56
C TYR A 337 -6.03 -5.21 -8.68
N SER A 338 -6.31 -5.50 -7.41
CA SER A 338 -7.17 -4.65 -6.57
C SER A 338 -6.51 -4.18 -5.27
N ASP A 339 -5.30 -4.66 -4.94
CA ASP A 339 -4.64 -4.46 -3.64
C ASP A 339 -5.44 -5.01 -2.45
N ASP A 340 -6.42 -5.87 -2.72
CA ASP A 340 -7.21 -6.57 -1.73
C ASP A 340 -7.52 -8.01 -2.21
N THR A 341 -7.78 -8.91 -1.26
CA THR A 341 -8.19 -10.27 -1.59
C THR A 341 -8.85 -10.93 -0.39
N GLU A 342 -9.77 -11.84 -0.67
CA GLU A 342 -10.35 -12.69 0.38
C GLU A 342 -9.30 -13.70 0.85
N LEU A 343 -9.13 -13.80 2.16
CA LEU A 343 -8.24 -14.74 2.82
C LEU A 343 -9.07 -15.62 3.76
N SER A 344 -8.87 -16.94 3.67
CA SER A 344 -9.46 -17.90 4.58
C SER A 344 -8.44 -18.33 5.63
N LEU A 345 -8.90 -18.81 6.78
CA LEU A 345 -8.00 -19.33 7.81
C LEU A 345 -7.25 -20.59 7.37
N GLU A 346 -7.78 -21.30 6.38
CA GLU A 346 -7.21 -22.53 5.84
C GLU A 346 -6.06 -22.23 4.87
N ASN A 347 -6.16 -21.16 4.07
CA ASN A 347 -5.19 -20.84 3.03
C ASN A 347 -4.16 -19.76 3.42
N VAL A 348 -4.41 -18.96 4.47
CA VAL A 348 -3.59 -17.79 4.82
C VAL A 348 -2.09 -18.08 4.98
N GLN A 349 -1.73 -19.27 5.50
CA GLN A 349 -0.32 -19.64 5.66
C GLN A 349 0.37 -19.93 4.33
N GLU A 350 -0.32 -20.62 3.42
CA GLU A 350 0.19 -20.88 2.06
C GLU A 350 0.28 -19.58 1.25
N VAL A 351 -0.74 -18.72 1.35
CA VAL A 351 -0.72 -17.39 0.73
C VAL A 351 0.43 -16.55 1.28
N LEU A 352 0.72 -16.62 2.59
CA LEU A 352 1.85 -15.91 3.19
C LEU A 352 3.20 -16.38 2.63
N CYS A 353 3.39 -17.70 2.45
CA CYS A 353 4.57 -18.27 1.82
C CYS A 353 4.75 -17.75 0.39
N VAL A 354 3.68 -17.76 -0.41
CA VAL A 354 3.69 -17.30 -1.80
C VAL A 354 3.89 -15.78 -1.87
N ALA A 355 3.28 -15.01 -0.97
CA ALA A 355 3.45 -13.57 -0.91
C ALA A 355 4.90 -13.17 -0.61
N ASP A 356 5.60 -13.93 0.23
CA ASP A 356 7.03 -13.75 0.47
C ASP A 356 7.87 -14.14 -0.75
N MET A 357 7.61 -15.30 -1.33
CA MET A 357 8.31 -15.79 -2.52
C MET A 357 8.18 -14.84 -3.72
N TYR A 358 6.97 -14.30 -3.95
CA TYR A 358 6.69 -13.36 -5.03
C TYR A 358 6.98 -11.90 -4.66
N LEU A 359 7.59 -11.64 -3.50
CA LEU A 359 7.97 -10.30 -3.04
C LEU A 359 6.79 -9.32 -3.09
N LEU A 360 5.65 -9.73 -2.52
CA LEU A 360 4.40 -8.97 -2.40
C LEU A 360 4.20 -8.49 -0.95
N PRO A 361 4.89 -7.43 -0.51
CA PRO A 361 4.88 -6.99 0.89
C PRO A 361 3.49 -6.61 1.40
N GLY A 362 2.64 -5.99 0.57
CA GLY A 362 1.28 -5.64 0.98
C GLY A 362 0.39 -6.88 1.19
N LEU A 363 0.54 -7.93 0.38
CA LEU A 363 -0.18 -9.20 0.60
C LEU A 363 0.32 -9.91 1.86
N LYS A 364 1.63 -9.88 2.15
CA LYS A 364 2.17 -10.36 3.44
C LYS A 364 1.55 -9.62 4.63
N ARG A 365 1.36 -8.30 4.53
CA ARG A 365 0.68 -7.52 5.57
C ARG A 365 -0.78 -7.95 5.74
N LEU A 366 -1.51 -8.19 4.65
CA LEU A 366 -2.88 -8.70 4.71
C LEU A 366 -2.95 -10.07 5.38
N CYS A 367 -2.03 -10.98 5.05
CA CYS A 367 -1.90 -12.27 5.71
C CYS A 367 -1.59 -12.12 7.20
N GLY A 368 -0.66 -11.23 7.58
CA GLY A 368 -0.35 -10.94 8.97
C GLY A 368 -1.55 -10.41 9.75
N LYS A 369 -2.37 -9.55 9.14
CA LYS A 369 -3.62 -9.05 9.73
C LYS A 369 -4.67 -10.15 9.91
N ALA A 370 -4.80 -11.05 8.93
CA ALA A 370 -5.71 -12.20 9.02
C ALA A 370 -5.26 -13.19 10.11
N LEU A 371 -3.96 -13.49 10.19
CA LEU A 371 -3.38 -14.31 11.25
C LEU A 371 -3.57 -13.69 12.64
N ALA A 372 -3.40 -12.37 12.77
CA ALA A 372 -3.63 -11.64 14.02
C ALA A 372 -5.06 -11.81 14.56
N ALA A 373 -6.06 -11.98 13.68
CA ALA A 373 -7.44 -12.22 14.09
C ALA A 373 -7.64 -13.58 14.79
N THR A 374 -6.71 -14.52 14.61
CA THR A 374 -6.71 -15.86 15.25
C THR A 374 -5.86 -15.92 16.52
N LEU A 375 -5.27 -14.80 16.95
CA LEU A 375 -4.36 -14.74 18.08
C LEU A 375 -5.09 -15.06 19.41
N SER A 376 -4.65 -16.11 20.08
CA SER A 376 -5.18 -16.60 21.36
C SER A 376 -4.07 -17.17 22.25
N GLU A 377 -4.39 -17.53 23.50
CA GLU A 377 -3.42 -18.15 24.42
C GLU A 377 -2.84 -19.48 23.89
N ASP A 378 -3.57 -20.16 23.00
CA ASP A 378 -3.19 -21.45 22.42
C ASP A 378 -2.38 -21.29 21.13
N THR A 379 -2.61 -20.20 20.37
CA THR A 379 -1.96 -19.98 19.06
C THR A 379 -0.77 -19.03 19.11
N VAL A 380 -0.57 -18.30 20.21
CA VAL A 380 0.44 -17.22 20.31
C VAL A 380 1.87 -17.67 20.01
N LEU A 381 2.29 -18.86 20.45
CA LEU A 381 3.66 -19.35 20.26
C LEU A 381 3.93 -19.68 18.77
N SER A 382 3.00 -20.39 18.12
CA SER A 382 3.12 -20.75 16.71
C SER A 382 2.97 -19.54 15.79
N LEU A 383 2.09 -18.60 16.12
CA LEU A 383 1.93 -17.34 15.39
C LEU A 383 3.16 -16.45 15.53
N TRP A 384 3.80 -16.39 16.70
CA TRP A 384 5.04 -15.64 16.87
C TRP A 384 6.19 -16.22 16.05
N ARG A 385 6.36 -17.55 16.05
CA ARG A 385 7.34 -18.24 15.18
C ARG A 385 7.11 -17.91 13.71
N THR A 386 5.84 -17.93 13.27
CA THR A 386 5.45 -17.55 11.91
C THR A 386 5.75 -16.07 11.63
N ALA A 387 5.41 -15.17 12.56
CA ALA A 387 5.66 -13.75 12.43
C ALA A 387 7.15 -13.46 12.29
N ARG A 388 8.00 -14.10 13.10
CA ARG A 388 9.46 -13.95 13.04
C ARG A 388 10.04 -14.51 11.73
N LEU A 389 9.59 -15.69 11.31
CA LEU A 389 10.02 -16.32 10.05
C LEU A 389 9.76 -15.42 8.84
N PHE A 390 8.56 -14.84 8.76
CA PHE A 390 8.14 -13.97 7.65
C PHE A 390 8.41 -12.48 7.91
N ARG A 391 9.07 -12.11 9.01
CA ARG A 391 9.35 -10.71 9.40
C ARG A 391 8.09 -9.84 9.45
N LEU A 392 7.01 -10.36 10.02
CA LEU A 392 5.75 -9.67 10.26
C LEU A 392 5.80 -8.94 11.60
N SER A 393 6.57 -7.86 11.66
CA SER A 393 6.84 -7.06 12.86
C SER A 393 5.60 -6.62 13.67
N ARG A 394 4.48 -6.32 13.00
CA ARG A 394 3.21 -5.98 13.69
C ARG A 394 2.57 -7.19 14.36
N LEU A 395 2.61 -8.36 13.72
CA LEU A 395 2.08 -9.59 14.32
C LEU A 395 2.99 -10.06 15.46
N GLU A 396 4.31 -9.90 15.30
CA GLU A 396 5.31 -10.22 16.33
C GLU A 396 5.02 -9.44 17.63
N ASP A 397 4.76 -8.14 17.54
CA ASP A 397 4.37 -7.26 18.65
C ASP A 397 3.08 -7.68 19.34
N GLN A 398 2.05 -7.99 18.55
CA GLN A 398 0.77 -8.44 19.09
C GLN A 398 0.95 -9.75 19.85
N CYS A 399 1.82 -10.64 19.34
CA CYS A 399 2.16 -11.87 20.02
C CYS A 399 2.93 -11.60 21.32
N THR A 400 3.99 -10.78 21.31
CA THR A 400 4.78 -10.47 22.52
C THR A 400 3.96 -9.70 23.57
N GLU A 401 3.04 -8.83 23.14
CA GLU A 401 2.07 -8.17 24.03
C GLU A 401 1.16 -9.20 24.71
N LEU A 402 0.63 -10.17 23.97
CA LEU A 402 -0.18 -11.23 24.54
C LEU A 402 0.65 -12.12 25.48
N MET A 403 1.85 -12.54 25.07
CA MET A 403 2.76 -13.34 25.90
C MET A 403 3.06 -12.65 27.23
N ALA A 404 3.35 -11.35 27.22
CA ALA A 404 3.57 -10.56 28.42
C ALA A 404 2.38 -10.61 29.40
N ARG A 405 1.13 -10.64 28.90
CA ARG A 405 -0.07 -10.73 29.74
C ARG A 405 -0.25 -12.11 30.38
N ILE A 406 0.18 -13.17 29.69
CA ILE A 406 0.00 -14.57 30.11
C ILE A 406 1.30 -15.25 30.54
N ILE A 407 2.35 -14.49 30.84
CA ILE A 407 3.70 -15.02 31.05
C ILE A 407 3.76 -16.07 32.16
N GLU A 408 2.99 -15.90 33.23
CA GLU A 408 2.88 -16.85 34.35
C GLU A 408 2.43 -18.25 33.89
N LYS A 409 1.60 -18.34 32.85
CA LYS A 409 1.18 -19.62 32.25
C LYS A 409 2.20 -20.14 31.24
N LEU A 410 2.92 -19.25 30.56
CA LEU A 410 3.86 -19.60 29.49
C LEU A 410 5.16 -20.19 30.01
N VAL A 411 5.64 -19.72 31.17
CA VAL A 411 6.88 -20.24 31.78
C VAL A 411 6.79 -21.72 32.14
N GLU A 412 5.58 -22.26 32.31
CA GLU A 412 5.34 -23.70 32.54
C GLU A 412 5.31 -24.54 31.25
N LYS A 413 5.22 -23.91 30.06
CA LYS A 413 5.11 -24.63 28.78
C LYS A 413 6.49 -24.93 28.20
N GLU A 414 6.80 -26.20 27.98
CA GLU A 414 8.07 -26.64 27.34
C GLU A 414 8.32 -25.95 25.99
N GLU A 415 7.28 -25.78 25.16
CA GLU A 415 7.39 -25.12 23.85
C GLU A 415 7.92 -23.67 23.96
N PHE A 416 7.53 -22.94 25.01
CA PHE A 416 8.00 -21.57 25.24
C PHE A 416 9.48 -21.55 25.64
N VAL A 417 9.91 -22.53 26.43
CA VAL A 417 11.31 -22.69 26.85
C VAL A 417 12.21 -22.98 25.64
N GLU A 418 11.80 -23.91 24.79
CA GLU A 418 12.52 -24.23 23.54
C GLU A 418 12.66 -22.98 22.67
N MET A 419 11.59 -22.18 22.54
CA MET A 419 11.58 -20.96 21.74
C MET A 419 12.58 -19.90 22.25
N ILE A 420 12.69 -19.71 23.57
CA ILE A 420 13.70 -18.80 24.15
C ILE A 420 15.13 -19.32 23.89
N GLN A 421 15.36 -20.63 24.05
CA GLN A 421 16.67 -21.22 23.80
C GLN A 421 17.08 -21.16 22.32
N GLU A 422 16.12 -21.28 21.40
CA GLU A 422 16.34 -21.07 19.97
C GLU A 422 16.74 -19.62 19.68
N ASP A 423 16.05 -18.67 20.31
CA ASP A 423 16.33 -17.24 20.14
C ASP A 423 17.71 -16.85 20.70
N ALA A 424 18.04 -17.34 21.90
CA ALA A 424 19.36 -17.15 22.51
C ALA A 424 20.48 -17.70 21.63
N ARG A 425 20.33 -18.92 21.10
CA ARG A 425 21.31 -19.54 20.18
C ARG A 425 21.48 -18.72 18.90
N ALA A 426 20.41 -18.13 18.38
CA ALA A 426 20.48 -17.29 17.18
C ALA A 426 21.27 -15.99 17.42
N VAL A 427 21.22 -15.44 18.64
CA VAL A 427 21.97 -14.25 19.07
C VAL A 427 23.44 -14.57 19.30
N GLU A 428 23.76 -15.67 19.99
CA GLU A 428 25.14 -16.14 20.20
C GLU A 428 25.88 -16.35 18.87
N ALA A 429 25.19 -16.92 17.87
CA ALA A 429 25.75 -17.11 16.52
C ALA A 429 26.13 -15.79 15.82
N ARG A 430 25.50 -14.67 16.20
CA ARG A 430 25.77 -13.32 15.66
C ARG A 430 26.85 -12.56 16.42
N GLN A 431 27.44 -13.13 17.48
CA GLN A 431 28.37 -12.45 18.39
C GLN A 431 27.78 -11.18 19.04
N GLU A 432 26.46 -11.12 19.17
CA GLU A 432 25.74 -10.10 19.94
C GLU A 432 25.63 -10.62 21.38
N THR A 433 26.05 -9.85 22.38
CA THR A 433 26.30 -10.40 23.73
C THR A 433 25.31 -10.01 24.81
N ASP A 434 24.41 -9.05 24.54
CA ASP A 434 23.81 -8.32 25.67
C ASP A 434 22.30 -8.51 25.81
N SER A 435 21.58 -9.11 24.84
CA SER A 435 20.16 -9.39 25.05
C SER A 435 19.52 -10.41 24.12
N ILE A 436 18.48 -11.09 24.63
CA ILE A 436 17.61 -11.99 23.85
C ILE A 436 16.40 -11.17 23.37
N PRO A 437 16.23 -10.93 22.05
CA PRO A 437 15.18 -10.07 21.52
C PRO A 437 13.77 -10.41 22.00
N LEU A 438 13.40 -11.70 22.00
CA LEU A 438 12.10 -12.14 22.50
C LEU A 438 11.87 -11.75 23.97
N VAL A 439 12.89 -11.93 24.81
CA VAL A 439 12.82 -11.62 26.24
C VAL A 439 12.70 -10.11 26.46
N ASP A 440 13.47 -9.33 25.72
CA ASP A 440 13.42 -7.87 25.78
C ASP A 440 12.07 -7.31 25.35
N ASP A 441 11.50 -7.83 24.27
CA ASP A 441 10.17 -7.43 23.80
C ASP A 441 9.09 -7.75 24.85
N ILE A 442 9.14 -8.93 25.46
CA ILE A 442 8.23 -9.29 26.56
C ILE A 442 8.42 -8.36 27.77
N ARG A 443 9.68 -8.13 28.21
CA ARG A 443 10.00 -7.20 29.32
C ARG A 443 9.48 -5.79 29.02
N TYR A 444 9.63 -5.32 27.78
CA TYR A 444 9.10 -4.04 27.33
C TYR A 444 7.57 -3.98 27.46
N HIS A 445 6.84 -5.01 27.03
CA HIS A 445 5.38 -5.04 27.17
C HIS A 445 4.90 -5.12 28.63
N ILE A 446 5.63 -5.83 29.49
CA ILE A 446 5.31 -5.89 30.92
C ILE A 446 5.46 -4.50 31.56
N THR A 447 6.47 -3.73 31.17
CA THR A 447 6.82 -2.45 31.81
C THR A 447 6.14 -1.22 31.19
N SER A 448 5.75 -1.29 29.91
CA SER A 448 5.29 -0.12 29.12
C SER A 448 3.97 0.53 29.56
N ASN A 449 3.16 -0.08 30.42
CA ASN A 449 1.84 0.45 30.84
C ASN A 449 1.60 0.51 32.35
N VAL A 450 2.65 0.52 33.15
CA VAL A 450 2.53 0.47 34.60
C VAL A 450 2.30 1.87 35.19
N GLN A 451 1.05 2.21 35.52
CA GLN A 451 0.68 3.54 36.05
C GLN A 451 0.19 3.52 37.50
N THR A 452 -0.24 2.38 38.02
CA THR A 452 -0.83 2.24 39.37
C THR A 452 0.02 1.32 40.23
N TYR A 453 -0.04 1.49 41.56
CA TYR A 453 0.72 0.64 42.49
C TYR A 453 0.39 -0.85 42.34
N SER A 454 -0.89 -1.19 42.14
CA SER A 454 -1.32 -2.58 41.86
C SER A 454 -0.72 -3.13 40.56
N ALA A 455 -0.62 -2.31 39.51
CA ALA A 455 0.00 -2.72 38.25
C ALA A 455 1.53 -2.87 38.39
N ILE A 456 2.18 -2.12 39.29
CA ILE A 456 3.61 -2.28 39.60
C ILE A 456 3.86 -3.64 40.24
N GLU A 457 3.04 -4.04 41.21
CA GLU A 457 3.17 -5.35 41.84
C GLU A 457 2.95 -6.49 40.84
N GLU A 458 1.90 -6.42 40.01
CA GLU A 458 1.61 -7.42 38.97
C GLU A 458 2.72 -7.50 37.92
N ALA A 459 3.26 -6.36 37.46
CA ALA A 459 4.39 -6.33 36.54
C ALA A 459 5.66 -6.93 37.18
N SER A 460 5.89 -6.66 38.46
CA SER A 460 7.04 -7.22 39.20
C SER A 460 6.93 -8.75 39.35
N GLN A 461 5.72 -9.27 39.58
CA GLN A 461 5.47 -10.71 39.62
C GLN A 461 5.73 -11.38 38.27
N ARG A 462 5.22 -10.78 37.18
CA ARG A 462 5.45 -11.25 35.81
C ARG A 462 6.92 -11.26 35.41
N LEU A 463 7.66 -10.21 35.76
CA LEU A 463 9.10 -10.15 35.55
C LEU A 463 9.82 -11.23 36.36
N ALA A 464 9.46 -11.42 37.64
CA ALA A 464 10.07 -12.44 38.48
C ALA A 464 9.87 -13.86 37.92
N ALA A 465 8.68 -14.17 37.40
CA ALA A 465 8.41 -15.46 36.76
C ALA A 465 9.30 -15.69 35.52
N LEU A 466 9.51 -14.65 34.71
CA LEU A 466 10.39 -14.72 33.54
C LEU A 466 11.87 -14.90 33.95
N GLU A 467 12.34 -14.17 34.97
CA GLU A 467 13.71 -14.32 35.48
C GLU A 467 13.99 -15.70 36.09
N GLU A 468 13.01 -16.26 36.82
CA GLU A 468 13.11 -17.62 37.36
C GLU A 468 13.25 -18.65 36.23
N LEU A 469 12.49 -18.49 35.15
CA LEU A 469 12.62 -19.32 33.96
C LEU A 469 14.02 -19.20 33.35
N LEU A 470 14.50 -17.98 33.07
CA LEU A 470 15.81 -17.76 32.45
C LEU A 470 16.95 -18.38 33.29
N THR A 471 16.88 -18.22 34.60
CA THR A 471 17.82 -18.83 35.55
C THR A 471 17.77 -20.36 35.46
N SER A 472 16.57 -20.95 35.36
CA SER A 472 16.41 -22.41 35.27
C SER A 472 17.04 -23.02 34.01
N ILE A 473 17.11 -22.25 32.93
CA ILE A 473 17.70 -22.69 31.65
C ILE A 473 19.15 -22.23 31.46
N GLY A 474 19.75 -21.59 32.47
CA GLY A 474 21.16 -21.18 32.45
C GLY A 474 21.46 -20.00 31.52
N LEU A 475 20.46 -19.17 31.23
CA LEU A 475 20.63 -17.93 30.46
C LEU A 475 20.66 -16.76 31.46
N GLU A 476 21.81 -16.09 31.57
CA GLU A 476 21.93 -14.81 32.28
C GLU A 476 21.83 -13.70 31.23
N CYS A 477 20.74 -12.92 31.26
CA CYS A 477 20.45 -11.86 30.28
C CYS A 477 19.99 -10.57 30.95
#